data_AF-A0A9E3U577-F1
#
_entry.id   AF-A0A9E3U577-F1
#
_cell.length_a   1.000
_cell.length_b   1.000
_cell.length_c   1.000
_cell.angle_alpha   90.00
_cell.angle_beta   90.00
_cell.angle_gamma   90.00
#
_symmetry.space_group_name_H-M   'P 1'
#
loop_
_entity.id
_entity.type
_entity.pdbx_description
1 polymer ?
#
loop_
_entity_poly.entity_id
_entity_poly.type
_entity_poly.pdbx_seq_one_letter_code
_entity_poly.pdbx_strand_id
1 'polypeptide(L)'
;MGKKKSIKRSKDTLRGLGDAPGAKPASPFPPPARRKLTLSEPGMVTDPRIAKRKSRETRASSAPRASSPSRRRPSSAPASSRLTLESVPRVARPLRELVKLPLDHKGGFVLSLVDGTRNVEWIIDAAGMTAVDVIIEIEKLILLGAVVV
;
A
#
# COMPACT_ATOMS: atom_id res chain seq x y z
N MET A 1 40.55 31.48 46.33
CA MET A 1 39.53 30.54 45.82
C MET A 1 39.24 30.96 44.38
N GLY A 2 39.67 30.33 43.29
CA GLY A 2 39.59 28.92 42.86
C GLY A 2 38.63 28.89 41.65
N LYS A 3 38.90 28.38 40.44
CA LYS A 3 39.98 27.58 39.85
C LYS A 3 40.01 27.92 38.34
N LYS A 4 41.20 28.11 37.75
CA LYS A 4 41.40 28.20 36.28
C LYS A 4 41.27 26.77 35.69
N LYS A 5 40.33 26.54 34.77
CA LYS A 5 40.26 25.28 34.02
C LYS A 5 41.11 25.39 32.75
N SER A 6 42.25 24.70 32.79
CA SER A 6 43.14 24.42 31.68
C SER A 6 42.57 23.24 30.90
N ILE A 7 42.28 23.39 29.59
CA ILE A 7 41.95 22.27 28.72
C ILE A 7 43.13 22.11 27.74
N LYS A 8 43.92 21.08 28.01
CA LYS A 8 45.06 20.63 27.22
C LYS A 8 44.61 20.21 25.83
N ARG A 9 45.27 20.77 24.81
CA ARG A 9 45.30 20.24 23.45
C ARG A 9 46.13 18.96 23.47
N SER A 10 45.52 17.82 23.14
CA SER A 10 46.26 16.62 22.75
C SER A 10 46.23 16.50 21.24
N LYS A 11 47.38 16.84 20.66
CA LYS A 11 47.88 16.39 19.36
C LYS A 11 48.40 14.95 19.56
N ASP A 12 48.75 14.26 18.48
CA ASP A 12 49.14 12.85 18.38
C ASP A 12 47.92 11.94 18.14
N THR A 13 47.76 11.26 16.99
CA THR A 13 48.72 10.28 16.50
C THR A 13 48.49 10.03 15.00
N LEU A 14 49.57 10.16 14.23
CA LEU A 14 49.73 9.71 12.85
C LEU A 14 49.87 8.18 12.78
N ARG A 15 49.61 7.65 11.59
CA ARG A 15 50.04 6.35 11.01
C ARG A 15 49.06 5.18 11.15
N GLY A 16 48.54 4.80 9.99
CA GLY A 16 47.82 3.56 9.75
C GLY A 16 47.55 3.34 8.26
N LEU A 17 48.53 3.59 7.40
CA LEU A 17 48.54 3.08 6.02
C LEU A 17 48.82 1.58 6.10
N GLY A 18 47.76 0.78 6.10
CA GLY A 18 47.81 -0.66 5.93
C GLY A 18 47.33 -1.00 4.52
N ASP A 19 48.26 -1.03 3.57
CA ASP A 19 48.09 -1.70 2.28
C ASP A 19 47.92 -3.21 2.52
N ALA A 20 46.74 -3.73 2.18
CA ALA A 20 46.48 -5.16 2.11
C ALA A 20 46.13 -5.52 0.66
N PRO A 21 46.99 -6.26 -0.07
CA PRO A 21 46.63 -6.79 -1.38
C PRO A 21 45.89 -8.12 -1.22
N GLY A 22 44.72 -8.25 -1.87
CA GLY A 22 44.18 -9.55 -2.26
C GLY A 22 42.96 -10.07 -1.50
N ALA A 23 41.86 -9.31 -1.46
CA ALA A 23 40.53 -9.89 -1.23
C ALA A 23 39.79 -9.99 -2.56
N LYS A 24 39.65 -11.21 -3.09
CA LYS A 24 38.78 -11.53 -4.22
C LYS A 24 37.34 -11.13 -3.86
N PRO A 25 36.60 -10.35 -4.67
CA PRO A 25 35.18 -10.19 -4.45
C PRO A 25 34.48 -11.51 -4.79
N ALA A 26 34.21 -12.31 -3.77
CA ALA A 26 33.23 -13.39 -3.87
C ALA A 26 31.86 -12.75 -4.09
N SER A 27 31.35 -12.90 -5.31
CA SER A 27 30.00 -12.53 -5.72
C SER A 27 28.95 -13.11 -4.75
N PRO A 28 28.03 -12.31 -4.18
CA PRO A 28 27.00 -12.81 -3.25
C PRO A 28 25.71 -13.29 -3.95
N PHE A 29 25.71 -13.49 -5.26
CA PHE A 29 24.51 -13.91 -5.98
C PHE A 29 24.46 -15.44 -6.14
N PRO A 30 23.54 -16.14 -5.43
CA PRO A 30 23.17 -17.48 -5.85
C PRO A 30 22.52 -17.41 -7.24
N PRO A 31 22.85 -18.33 -8.17
CA PRO A 31 22.15 -18.40 -9.44
C PRO A 31 20.66 -18.70 -9.18
N PRO A 32 19.73 -18.04 -9.90
CA PRO A 32 18.31 -18.36 -9.77
C PRO A 32 18.12 -19.83 -10.17
N ALA A 33 17.50 -20.59 -9.27
CA ALA A 33 17.07 -21.96 -9.53
C ALA A 33 16.28 -21.97 -10.84
N ARG A 34 16.85 -22.62 -11.85
CA ARG A 34 16.28 -22.80 -13.18
C ARG A 34 15.04 -23.68 -13.01
N ARG A 35 13.88 -23.05 -12.75
CA ARG A 35 12.57 -23.72 -12.80
C ARG A 35 12.45 -24.30 -14.20
N LYS A 36 12.48 -25.63 -14.29
CA LYS A 36 12.10 -26.36 -15.49
C LYS A 36 10.66 -25.97 -15.79
N LEU A 37 10.46 -25.14 -16.81
CA LEU A 37 9.18 -24.97 -17.46
C LEU A 37 8.82 -26.33 -18.05
N THR A 38 7.98 -27.07 -17.35
CA THR A 38 7.25 -28.19 -17.95
C THR A 38 6.24 -27.57 -18.91
N LEU A 39 6.70 -27.42 -20.16
CA LEU A 39 5.87 -27.20 -21.33
C LEU A 39 5.06 -28.49 -21.54
N SER A 40 3.91 -28.60 -20.88
CA SER A 40 2.89 -29.58 -21.22
C SER A 40 1.88 -28.91 -22.14
N GLU A 41 1.84 -29.48 -23.34
CA GLU A 41 1.07 -29.16 -24.54
C GLU A 41 -0.47 -29.19 -24.39
N PRO A 42 -1.22 -28.75 -25.42
CA PRO A 42 -2.57 -28.22 -25.32
C PRO A 42 -3.64 -29.33 -25.38
N GLY A 43 -4.51 -29.35 -24.38
CA GLY A 43 -5.72 -30.17 -24.37
C GLY A 43 -6.93 -29.35 -24.84
N MET A 44 -7.30 -29.49 -26.11
CA MET A 44 -8.63 -29.17 -26.62
C MET A 44 -9.69 -29.98 -25.85
N VAL A 45 -10.59 -29.33 -25.13
CA VAL A 45 -11.90 -29.90 -24.80
C VAL A 45 -12.96 -28.87 -25.15
N THR A 46 -13.49 -29.03 -26.35
CA THR A 46 -14.76 -28.44 -26.78
C THR A 46 -15.88 -29.21 -26.09
N ASP A 47 -16.66 -28.54 -25.23
CA ASP A 47 -17.94 -29.06 -24.75
C ASP A 47 -19.09 -28.16 -25.23
N PRO A 48 -19.81 -28.53 -26.31
CA PRO A 48 -21.05 -27.90 -26.69
C PRO A 48 -22.23 -28.78 -26.25
N ARG A 49 -22.81 -28.48 -25.08
CA ARG A 49 -24.15 -29.00 -24.73
C ARG A 49 -25.10 -27.87 -24.34
N ILE A 50 -25.56 -27.22 -25.40
CA ILE A 50 -26.83 -26.50 -25.46
C ILE A 50 -27.97 -27.55 -25.54
N ALA A 51 -28.83 -27.59 -24.52
CA ALA A 51 -30.20 -28.07 -24.63
C ALA A 51 -31.06 -27.34 -23.57
N LYS A 52 -31.75 -26.26 -23.94
CA LYS A 52 -33.16 -26.22 -24.38
C LYS A 52 -34.20 -26.68 -23.33
N ARG A 53 -35.08 -25.71 -23.01
CA ARG A 53 -36.52 -25.82 -22.65
C ARG A 53 -36.77 -26.26 -21.19
N LYS A 54 -37.82 -25.81 -20.47
CA LYS A 54 -39.12 -25.27 -20.87
C LYS A 54 -39.76 -24.56 -19.67
N SER A 55 -40.50 -23.51 -19.98
CA SER A 55 -41.45 -22.76 -19.16
C SER A 55 -42.31 -23.59 -18.22
N ARG A 56 -42.57 -23.08 -17.01
CA ARG A 56 -43.94 -23.06 -16.46
C ARG A 56 -44.14 -21.92 -15.46
N GLU A 57 -44.90 -20.96 -15.93
CA GLU A 57 -45.66 -19.97 -15.20
C GLU A 57 -46.79 -20.64 -14.40
N THR A 58 -47.03 -20.22 -13.15
CA THR A 58 -48.31 -19.63 -12.71
C THR A 58 -48.35 -19.37 -11.20
N ARG A 59 -48.76 -18.14 -10.90
CA ARG A 59 -49.69 -17.71 -9.83
C ARG A 59 -49.20 -17.56 -8.38
N ALA A 60 -49.01 -16.28 -8.07
CA ALA A 60 -49.77 -15.53 -7.05
C ALA A 60 -49.79 -16.10 -5.63
N SER A 61 -48.93 -15.51 -4.79
CA SER A 61 -49.34 -15.15 -3.44
C SER A 61 -48.84 -13.75 -3.13
N SER A 62 -49.79 -12.82 -3.15
CA SER A 62 -49.67 -11.44 -2.70
C SER A 62 -49.50 -11.44 -1.17
N ALA A 63 -48.31 -11.08 -0.70
CA ALA A 63 -48.05 -10.76 0.70
C ALA A 63 -47.44 -9.35 0.79
N PRO A 64 -47.76 -8.58 1.83
CA PRO A 64 -47.72 -7.13 1.83
C PRO A 64 -46.29 -6.58 1.73
N ARG A 65 -46.17 -5.52 0.93
CA ARG A 65 -45.01 -4.63 0.84
C ARG A 65 -44.63 -4.13 2.24
N ALA A 66 -43.73 -4.84 2.90
CA ALA A 66 -42.93 -4.28 3.96
C ALA A 66 -42.02 -3.23 3.30
N SER A 67 -42.39 -1.97 3.49
CA SER A 67 -41.58 -0.79 3.25
C SER A 67 -40.18 -1.04 3.81
N SER A 68 -39.25 -1.41 2.93
CA SER A 68 -37.84 -1.48 3.28
C SER A 68 -37.48 -0.12 3.88
N PRO A 69 -37.01 -0.07 5.14
CA PRO A 69 -36.58 1.20 5.71
C PRO A 69 -35.48 1.69 4.79
N SER A 70 -35.75 2.79 4.10
CA SER A 70 -34.76 3.60 3.42
C SER A 70 -33.60 3.72 4.38
N ARG A 71 -32.58 2.88 4.18
CA ARG A 71 -31.28 3.00 4.82
C ARG A 71 -30.83 4.37 4.38
N ARG A 72 -31.10 5.36 5.23
CA ARG A 72 -30.57 6.70 5.10
C ARG A 72 -29.07 6.50 4.98
N ARG A 73 -28.58 6.56 3.74
CA ARG A 73 -27.16 6.66 3.48
C ARG A 73 -26.73 7.83 4.34
N PRO A 74 -25.83 7.65 5.33
CA PRO A 74 -25.21 8.81 5.95
C PRO A 74 -24.55 9.56 4.80
N SER A 75 -25.17 10.67 4.41
CA SER A 75 -24.56 11.70 3.62
C SER A 75 -23.43 12.22 4.50
N SER A 76 -22.27 11.57 4.45
CA SER A 76 -21.05 12.10 5.01
C SER A 76 -20.77 13.35 4.18
N ALA A 77 -21.17 14.51 4.72
CA ALA A 77 -20.67 15.77 4.24
C ALA A 77 -19.15 15.63 4.11
N PRO A 78 -18.54 16.06 3.00
CA PRO A 78 -17.09 15.99 2.86
C PRO A 78 -16.52 16.84 3.99
N ALA A 79 -15.95 16.18 5.01
CA ALA A 79 -15.18 16.85 6.02
C ALA A 79 -14.13 17.65 5.26
N SER A 80 -14.01 18.95 5.54
CA SER A 80 -13.03 19.81 4.87
C SER A 80 -11.67 19.15 4.91
N SER A 81 -11.26 18.58 3.78
CA SER A 81 -10.05 17.81 3.69
C SER A 81 -8.89 18.75 3.96
N ARG A 82 -8.13 18.48 5.02
CA ARG A 82 -6.91 19.22 5.34
C ARG A 82 -5.80 18.99 4.31
N LEU A 83 -6.07 18.14 3.31
CA LEU A 83 -5.16 17.73 2.26
C LEU A 83 -5.28 18.69 1.08
N THR A 84 -4.17 19.34 0.74
CA THR A 84 -4.03 20.01 -0.56
C THR A 84 -3.56 18.98 -1.59
N LEU A 85 -3.97 19.15 -2.86
CA LEU A 85 -3.55 18.24 -3.95
C LEU A 85 -2.03 18.23 -4.17
N GLU A 86 -1.37 19.34 -3.83
CA GLU A 86 0.08 19.50 -3.90
C GLU A 86 0.83 18.88 -2.71
N SER A 87 0.12 18.43 -1.68
CA SER A 87 0.75 17.87 -0.49
C SER A 87 1.43 16.53 -0.78
N VAL A 88 2.55 16.25 -0.08
CA VAL A 88 3.38 15.06 -0.30
C VAL A 88 3.28 14.13 0.90
N PRO A 89 2.37 13.13 0.87
CA PRO A 89 2.19 12.21 1.99
C PRO A 89 3.44 11.32 2.17
N ARG A 90 3.79 11.05 3.42
CA ARG A 90 4.92 10.21 3.84
C ARG A 90 4.45 9.13 4.80
N VAL A 91 5.03 7.94 4.69
CA VAL A 91 4.77 6.84 5.62
C VAL A 91 5.41 7.15 6.97
N ALA A 92 4.61 7.12 8.04
CA ALA A 92 5.03 7.51 9.39
C ALA A 92 5.50 6.33 10.25
N ARG A 93 5.10 5.09 9.91
CA ARG A 93 5.37 3.88 10.70
C ARG A 93 6.24 2.85 9.96
N PRO A 94 7.04 2.05 10.67
CA PRO A 94 7.78 0.95 10.07
C PRO A 94 6.84 -0.15 9.55
N LEU A 95 7.25 -0.87 8.51
CA LEU A 95 6.45 -1.91 7.84
C LEU A 95 5.84 -2.95 8.80
N ARG A 96 6.59 -3.36 9.83
CA ARG A 96 6.12 -4.34 10.84
C ARG A 96 4.92 -3.84 11.65
N GLU A 97 4.77 -2.54 11.80
CA GLU A 97 3.63 -1.93 12.50
C GLU A 97 2.45 -1.70 11.55
N LEU A 98 2.71 -1.38 10.29
CA LEU A 98 1.66 -1.20 9.28
C LEU A 98 0.81 -2.47 9.09
N VAL A 99 1.43 -3.65 9.16
CA VAL A 99 0.73 -4.95 9.06
C VAL A 99 -0.25 -5.18 10.23
N LYS A 100 -0.08 -4.48 11.36
CA LYS A 100 -0.97 -4.59 12.53
C LYS A 100 -2.16 -3.63 12.45
N LEU A 101 -2.15 -2.68 11.52
CA LEU A 101 -3.25 -1.73 11.36
C LEU A 101 -4.45 -2.40 10.69
N PRO A 102 -5.69 -2.03 11.06
CA PRO A 102 -6.90 -2.53 10.43
C PRO A 102 -7.10 -1.83 9.08
N LEU A 103 -6.23 -2.13 8.10
CA LEU A 103 -6.29 -1.56 6.76
C LEU A 103 -7.21 -2.38 5.86
N ASP A 104 -8.16 -1.70 5.24
CA ASP A 104 -8.94 -2.28 4.15
C ASP A 104 -8.07 -2.46 2.90
N HIS A 105 -8.51 -3.28 1.95
CA HIS A 105 -7.83 -3.50 0.67
C HIS A 105 -7.54 -2.19 -0.08
N LYS A 106 -8.46 -1.21 -0.03
CA LYS A 106 -8.27 0.12 -0.64
C LYS A 106 -7.19 0.93 0.09
N GLY A 107 -7.25 1.00 1.41
CA GLY A 107 -6.26 1.72 2.21
C GLY A 107 -4.86 1.14 2.05
N GLY A 108 -4.74 -0.21 2.02
CA GLY A 108 -3.47 -0.88 1.75
C GLY A 108 -2.93 -0.59 0.34
N PHE A 109 -3.81 -0.54 -0.67
CA PHE A 109 -3.43 -0.17 -2.03
C PHE A 109 -2.97 1.30 -2.13
N VAL A 110 -3.74 2.25 -1.59
CA VAL A 110 -3.35 3.67 -1.58
C VAL A 110 -2.04 3.87 -0.81
N LEU A 111 -1.87 3.22 0.33
CA LEU A 111 -0.63 3.26 1.11
C LEU A 111 0.59 2.75 0.31
N SER A 112 0.41 1.78 -0.59
CA SER A 112 1.48 1.28 -1.45
C SER A 112 1.97 2.29 -2.50
N LEU A 113 1.15 3.30 -2.80
CA LEU A 113 1.51 4.42 -3.71
C LEU A 113 2.22 5.57 -2.98
N VAL A 114 2.17 5.59 -1.63
CA VAL A 114 2.80 6.64 -0.82
C VAL A 114 4.29 6.34 -0.66
N ASP A 115 5.12 7.02 -1.45
CA ASP A 115 6.58 6.90 -1.43
C ASP A 115 7.30 8.07 -0.74
N GLY A 116 6.58 9.13 -0.38
CA GLY A 116 7.13 10.33 0.25
C GLY A 116 7.75 11.35 -0.70
N THR A 117 7.65 11.13 -2.02
CA THR A 117 8.18 12.02 -3.06
C THR A 117 7.10 12.57 -3.99
N ARG A 118 6.00 11.84 -4.16
CA ARG A 118 4.89 12.20 -5.05
C ARG A 118 3.75 12.89 -4.30
N ASN A 119 3.07 13.80 -4.99
CA ASN A 119 1.95 14.55 -4.42
C ASN A 119 0.63 13.74 -4.47
N VAL A 120 -0.40 14.23 -3.79
CA VAL A 120 -1.72 13.60 -3.75
C VAL A 120 -2.36 13.53 -5.14
N GLU A 121 -2.18 14.55 -5.99
CA GLU A 121 -2.67 14.54 -7.38
C GLU A 121 -2.15 13.31 -8.15
N TRP A 122 -0.85 13.04 -8.09
CA TRP A 122 -0.28 11.87 -8.73
C TRP A 122 -0.84 10.55 -8.19
N ILE A 123 -1.09 10.48 -6.87
CA ILE A 123 -1.68 9.28 -6.25
C ILE A 123 -3.09 9.04 -6.77
N ILE A 124 -3.87 10.11 -6.98
CA ILE A 124 -5.22 10.03 -7.57
C ILE A 124 -5.13 9.45 -8.98
N ASP A 125 -4.23 9.97 -9.81
CA ASP A 125 -4.04 9.50 -11.19
C ASP A 125 -3.58 8.03 -11.25
N ALA A 126 -2.65 7.65 -10.38
CA ALA A 126 -2.09 6.30 -10.34
C ALA A 126 -3.07 5.25 -9.77
N ALA A 127 -3.97 5.64 -8.87
CA ALA A 127 -4.88 4.72 -8.21
C ALA A 127 -6.00 4.21 -9.13
N GLY A 128 -6.33 4.95 -10.20
CA GLY A 128 -7.49 4.63 -11.06
C GLY A 128 -8.84 4.69 -10.31
N MET A 129 -8.87 5.38 -9.18
CA MET A 129 -10.04 5.58 -8.32
C MET A 129 -10.56 7.02 -8.44
N THR A 130 -11.77 7.30 -7.96
CA THR A 130 -12.24 8.69 -7.90
C THR A 130 -11.39 9.50 -6.92
N ALA A 131 -11.13 10.77 -7.22
CA ALA A 131 -10.35 11.66 -6.35
C ALA A 131 -10.90 11.67 -4.91
N VAL A 132 -12.24 11.68 -4.77
CA VAL A 132 -12.92 11.65 -3.48
C VAL A 132 -12.62 10.38 -2.70
N ASP A 133 -12.67 9.20 -3.35
CA ASP A 133 -12.34 7.94 -2.68
C ASP A 133 -10.89 7.91 -2.19
N VAL A 134 -9.95 8.40 -3.01
CA VAL A 134 -8.52 8.44 -2.63
C VAL A 134 -8.29 9.38 -1.45
N ILE A 135 -8.89 10.57 -1.47
CA ILE A 135 -8.79 11.54 -0.36
C ILE A 135 -9.33 10.93 0.94
N ILE A 136 -10.49 10.26 0.88
CA ILE A 136 -11.07 9.57 2.05
C ILE A 136 -10.12 8.49 2.59
N GLU A 137 -9.50 7.70 1.72
CA GLU A 137 -8.55 6.67 2.14
C GLU A 137 -7.27 7.28 2.74
N ILE A 138 -6.74 8.38 2.18
CA ILE A 138 -5.58 9.08 2.76
C ILE A 138 -5.93 9.65 4.14
N GLU A 139 -7.10 10.26 4.31
CA GLU A 139 -7.56 10.76 5.62
C GLU A 139 -7.66 9.64 6.66
N LYS A 140 -8.20 8.47 6.28
CA LYS A 140 -8.22 7.29 7.16
C LYS A 140 -6.81 6.86 7.56
N LEU A 141 -5.87 6.84 6.60
CA LEU A 141 -4.46 6.49 6.88
C LEU A 141 -3.79 7.50 7.83
N ILE A 142 -4.14 8.77 7.75
CA ILE A 142 -3.67 9.81 8.69
C ILE A 142 -4.26 9.60 10.08
N LEU A 143 -5.56 9.30 10.18
CA LEU A 143 -6.22 9.01 11.46
C LEU A 143 -5.64 7.76 12.15
N LEU A 144 -5.22 6.76 11.37
CA LEU A 144 -4.53 5.58 11.88
C LEU A 144 -3.05 5.85 12.23
N GLY A 145 -2.53 7.03 11.88
CA GLY A 145 -1.13 7.40 12.04
C GLY A 145 -0.19 6.57 11.16
N ALA A 146 -0.69 6.04 10.04
CA ALA A 146 0.12 5.33 9.04
C ALA A 146 0.85 6.32 8.12
N VAL A 147 0.20 7.46 7.83
CA VAL A 147 0.69 8.50 6.92
C VAL A 147 0.69 9.85 7.63
N VAL A 148 1.67 10.69 7.31
CA VAL A 148 1.75 12.10 7.68
C VAL A 148 1.93 12.94 6.42
N VAL A 149 1.51 14.21 6.46
CA VAL A 149 1.53 15.13 5.34
C VAL A 149 2.26 16.40 5.75
#